data_AF-A0A1B8F9L9-F1
#
_entry.id   AF-A0A1B8F9L9-F1
#
_cell.length_a   1.000
_cell.length_b   1.000
_cell.length_c   1.000
_cell.angle_alpha   90.00
_cell.angle_beta   90.00
_cell.angle_gamma   90.00
#
_symmetry.space_group_name_H-M   'P 1'
#
loop_
_entity.id
_entity.type
_entity.pdbx_description
1 polymer ?
#
loop_
_entity_poly.entity_id
_entity_poly.type
_entity_poly.pdbx_seq_one_letter_code
_entity_poly.pdbx_strand_id
1 'polypeptide(L)'
;MDDARSKYAHRGIFKAISSHLVSDQHDRGPFKLVCDDMRFGNMLVNNAKDLKIVAVLDWEWAYTAPYQMLYSPPRWLLIKKPIHWDVEDLPHISYLSQYKSQFQIFVKILEEVESQREQDMGTTLTGEKMSSLMRKSMNDGKFWFHELVYSCFESADNPAWSAIREIIPNLDELLGISENELDAFIDDKMEQLRLYNVEWAALKKEIDREAAEFEALMNKMEKEDANEI
;
A
#
# COMPACT_ATOMS: atom_id res chain seq x y z
N MET A 1 -10.17 -22.12 -3.54
CA MET A 1 -11.49 -21.87 -4.15
C MET A 1 -12.09 -20.59 -3.61
N ASP A 2 -12.41 -20.53 -2.31
CA ASP A 2 -13.01 -19.34 -1.68
C ASP A 2 -12.16 -18.06 -1.83
N ASP A 3 -10.83 -18.17 -1.69
CA ASP A 3 -9.91 -17.05 -1.91
C ASP A 3 -9.97 -16.51 -3.35
N ALA A 4 -9.97 -17.41 -4.36
CA ALA A 4 -10.06 -17.02 -5.77
C ALA A 4 -11.41 -16.37 -6.09
N ARG A 5 -12.50 -16.93 -5.56
CA ARG A 5 -13.85 -16.38 -5.68
C ARG A 5 -13.92 -14.98 -5.10
N SER A 6 -13.43 -14.83 -3.87
CA SER A 6 -13.40 -13.58 -3.13
C SER A 6 -12.60 -12.51 -3.89
N LYS A 7 -11.35 -12.79 -4.26
CA LYS A 7 -10.50 -11.83 -4.99
C LYS A 7 -11.10 -11.40 -6.32
N TYR A 8 -11.71 -12.32 -7.08
CA TYR A 8 -12.34 -11.98 -8.35
C TYR A 8 -13.56 -11.08 -8.16
N ALA A 9 -14.42 -11.39 -7.17
CA ALA A 9 -15.57 -10.57 -6.85
C ALA A 9 -15.17 -9.14 -6.43
N HIS A 10 -14.17 -9.02 -5.54
CA HIS A 10 -13.64 -7.74 -5.09
C HIS A 10 -13.01 -6.93 -6.24
N ARG A 11 -12.39 -7.58 -7.21
CA ARG A 11 -11.91 -6.91 -8.43
C ARG A 11 -13.05 -6.36 -9.27
N GLY A 12 -14.18 -7.07 -9.37
CA GLY A 12 -15.39 -6.58 -10.02
C GLY A 12 -15.94 -5.33 -9.35
N ILE A 13 -16.09 -5.39 -8.03
CA ILE A 13 -16.50 -4.27 -7.19
C ILE A 13 -15.55 -3.08 -7.35
N PHE A 14 -14.23 -3.31 -7.28
CA PHE A 14 -13.22 -2.27 -7.43
C PHE A 14 -13.39 -1.47 -8.74
N LYS A 15 -13.67 -2.18 -9.85
CA LYS A 15 -13.99 -1.54 -11.13
C LYS A 15 -15.28 -0.72 -11.06
N ALA A 16 -16.32 -1.25 -10.44
CA ALA A 16 -17.62 -0.58 -10.34
C ALA A 16 -17.56 0.70 -9.48
N ILE A 17 -16.77 0.71 -8.40
CA ILE A 17 -16.61 1.90 -7.55
C ILE A 17 -15.63 2.93 -8.12
N SER A 18 -14.81 2.56 -9.10
CA SER A 18 -13.80 3.46 -9.66
C SER A 18 -14.42 4.76 -10.19
N SER A 19 -15.57 4.68 -10.87
CA SER A 19 -16.28 5.88 -11.38
C SER A 19 -16.83 6.79 -10.29
N HIS A 20 -16.98 6.29 -9.06
CA HIS A 20 -17.51 7.06 -7.93
C HIS A 20 -16.37 7.73 -7.13
N LEU A 21 -15.17 7.15 -7.14
CA LEU A 21 -14.05 7.55 -6.30
C LEU A 21 -12.94 8.27 -7.09
N VAL A 22 -12.96 8.17 -8.42
CA VAL A 22 -12.12 9.01 -9.30
C VAL A 22 -12.76 10.38 -9.48
N SER A 23 -11.96 11.44 -9.32
CA SER A 23 -12.40 12.81 -9.51
C SER A 23 -12.59 13.16 -10.98
N ASP A 24 -13.83 13.43 -11.40
CA ASP A 24 -14.13 13.88 -12.78
C ASP A 24 -13.32 15.10 -13.21
N GLN A 25 -13.06 16.02 -12.28
CA GLN A 25 -12.30 17.25 -12.54
C GLN A 25 -10.83 16.98 -12.90
N HIS A 26 -10.25 15.90 -12.37
CA HIS A 26 -8.82 15.62 -12.46
C HIS A 26 -8.49 14.26 -13.08
N ASP A 27 -9.48 13.54 -13.61
CA ASP A 27 -9.31 12.22 -14.23
C ASP A 27 -8.32 12.26 -15.41
N ARG A 28 -8.33 13.36 -16.17
CA ARG A 28 -7.40 13.60 -17.30
C ARG A 28 -6.16 14.39 -16.90
N GLY A 29 -5.89 14.50 -15.61
CA GLY A 29 -4.76 15.25 -15.04
C GLY A 29 -5.17 16.60 -14.42
N PRO A 30 -4.19 17.37 -13.93
CA PRO A 30 -2.75 17.15 -14.10
C PRO A 30 -2.24 15.97 -13.26
N PHE A 31 -1.23 15.28 -13.78
CA PHE A 31 -0.51 14.28 -12.99
C PHE A 31 0.53 14.94 -12.09
N LYS A 32 0.88 14.27 -10.99
CA LYS A 32 1.80 14.76 -9.96
C LYS A 32 2.92 13.76 -9.71
N LEU A 33 4.12 14.25 -9.44
CA LEU A 33 5.20 13.42 -8.92
C LEU A 33 4.86 13.03 -7.48
N VAL A 34 4.82 11.74 -7.21
CA VAL A 34 4.55 11.13 -5.89
C VAL A 34 5.70 10.19 -5.54
N CYS A 35 6.02 10.11 -4.25
CA CYS A 35 6.90 9.08 -3.70
C CYS A 35 6.24 8.54 -2.42
N ASP A 36 5.96 7.24 -2.42
CA ASP A 36 5.26 6.57 -1.32
C ASP A 36 6.16 6.25 -0.11
N ASP A 37 7.47 6.52 -0.20
CA ASP A 37 8.43 6.30 0.89
C ASP A 37 9.10 7.59 1.40
N MET A 38 8.35 8.69 1.46
CA MET A 38 8.82 9.97 2.05
C MET A 38 8.87 9.94 3.60
N ARG A 39 9.19 8.78 4.18
CA ARG A 39 9.30 8.58 5.63
C ARG A 39 10.52 9.28 6.22
N PHE A 40 10.53 9.45 7.54
CA PHE A 40 11.60 10.15 8.26
C PHE A 40 13.00 9.57 8.01
N GLY A 41 13.12 8.27 7.72
CA GLY A 41 14.40 7.62 7.40
C GLY A 41 15.05 8.16 6.12
N ASN A 42 14.26 8.77 5.23
CA ASN A 42 14.70 9.32 3.95
C ASN A 42 14.90 10.85 4.00
N MET A 43 14.86 11.45 5.20
CA MET A 43 15.06 12.88 5.42
C MET A 43 16.42 13.12 6.08
N LEU A 44 17.35 13.72 5.34
CA LEU A 44 18.61 14.16 5.92
C LEU A 44 18.42 15.52 6.60
N VAL A 45 18.85 15.63 7.86
CA VAL A 45 18.79 16.87 8.64
C VAL A 45 20.18 17.43 8.92
N ASN A 46 20.28 18.75 9.07
CA ASN A 46 21.55 19.44 9.30
C ASN A 46 22.26 19.02 10.60
N ASN A 47 21.51 18.81 11.69
CA ASN A 47 22.02 18.35 12.98
C ASN A 47 20.87 17.90 13.92
N ALA A 48 21.22 17.26 15.03
CA ALA A 48 20.27 16.71 16.02
C ALA A 48 19.45 17.75 16.80
N LYS A 49 19.80 19.05 16.74
CA LYS A 49 19.12 20.12 17.48
C LYS A 49 18.13 20.89 16.61
N ASP A 50 18.55 21.33 15.43
CA ASP A 50 17.74 22.19 14.56
C ASP A 50 16.81 21.40 13.65
N LEU A 51 17.16 20.14 13.34
CA LEU A 51 16.38 19.22 12.50
C LEU A 51 15.94 19.82 11.15
N LYS A 52 16.71 20.75 10.58
CA LYS A 52 16.39 21.35 9.29
C LYS A 52 16.66 20.33 8.19
N ILE A 53 15.64 20.00 7.41
CA ILE A 53 15.76 19.11 6.25
C ILE A 53 16.70 19.76 5.22
N VAL A 54 17.80 19.08 4.89
CA VAL A 54 18.81 19.51 3.91
C VAL A 54 18.78 18.70 2.62
N ALA A 55 18.30 17.46 2.69
CA ALA A 55 18.11 16.61 1.52
C ALA A 55 17.00 15.59 1.77
N VAL A 56 16.33 15.20 0.68
CA VAL A 56 15.41 14.05 0.62
C VAL A 56 16.09 12.98 -0.22
N LEU A 57 16.24 11.79 0.35
CA LEU A 57 16.90 10.64 -0.27
C LEU A 57 15.87 9.67 -0.86
N ASP A 58 16.39 8.62 -1.50
CA ASP A 58 15.62 7.43 -1.86
C ASP A 58 14.44 7.67 -2.81
N TRP A 59 14.74 8.31 -3.94
CA TRP A 59 13.78 8.63 -5.00
C TRP A 59 13.49 7.46 -5.96
N GLU A 60 14.02 6.26 -5.69
CA GLU A 60 13.95 5.12 -6.61
C GLU A 60 12.52 4.63 -6.86
N TRP A 61 11.59 4.97 -5.96
CA TRP A 61 10.16 4.66 -6.05
C TRP A 61 9.29 5.86 -6.39
N ALA A 62 9.87 6.95 -6.91
CA ALA A 62 9.09 8.10 -7.35
C ALA A 62 8.44 7.85 -8.71
N TYR A 63 7.17 8.23 -8.86
CA TYR A 63 6.40 8.02 -10.09
C TYR A 63 5.39 9.15 -10.31
N THR A 64 4.82 9.17 -11.51
CA THR A 64 3.77 10.11 -11.89
C THR A 64 2.40 9.49 -11.57
N ALA A 65 1.63 10.13 -10.70
CA ALA A 65 0.33 9.66 -10.22
C ALA A 65 -0.80 10.66 -10.54
N PRO A 66 -2.08 10.23 -10.61
CA PRO A 66 -3.23 11.12 -10.66
C PRO A 66 -3.21 12.18 -9.54
N TYR A 67 -3.76 13.37 -9.84
CA TYR A 67 -3.82 14.50 -8.92
C TYR A 67 -4.25 14.10 -7.50
N GLN A 68 -5.36 13.37 -7.38
CA GLN A 68 -5.97 13.00 -6.10
C GLN A 68 -5.09 12.10 -5.21
N MET A 69 -4.15 11.35 -5.79
CA MET A 69 -3.28 10.46 -5.02
C MET A 69 -2.24 11.25 -4.22
N LEU A 70 -1.73 12.38 -4.75
CA LEU A 70 -0.82 13.25 -4.00
C LEU A 70 -1.45 13.79 -2.71
N TYR A 71 -2.76 14.07 -2.76
CA TYR A 71 -3.50 14.65 -1.64
C TYR A 71 -4.14 13.60 -0.74
N SER A 72 -3.67 12.36 -0.83
CA SER A 72 -4.07 11.32 0.11
C SER A 72 -3.19 11.33 1.36
N PRO A 73 -3.74 10.95 2.52
CA PRO A 73 -2.98 10.74 3.74
C PRO A 73 -1.68 9.94 3.51
N PRO A 74 -0.55 10.32 4.13
CA PRO A 74 0.72 9.64 3.89
C PRO A 74 0.71 8.18 4.37
N ARG A 75 0.90 7.25 3.44
CA ARG A 75 0.90 5.80 3.71
C ARG A 75 1.98 5.35 4.69
N TRP A 76 3.06 6.12 4.77
CA TRP A 76 4.21 5.88 5.64
C TRP A 76 4.08 6.47 7.06
N LEU A 77 2.95 7.09 7.40
CA LEU A 77 2.76 7.82 8.67
C LEU A 77 3.03 6.96 9.92
N LEU A 78 2.70 5.66 9.86
CA LEU A 78 2.98 4.69 10.93
C LEU A 78 4.14 3.76 10.62
N ILE A 79 4.93 4.03 9.57
CA ILE A 79 6.00 3.17 9.02
C ILE A 79 5.46 1.86 8.39
N LYS A 80 4.42 1.26 8.98
CA LYS A 80 3.69 0.11 8.45
C LYS A 80 2.57 0.58 7.51
N LYS A 81 2.61 0.12 6.26
CA LYS A 81 1.61 0.46 5.23
C LYS A 81 0.21 -0.04 5.63
N PRO A 82 -0.88 0.68 5.25
CA PRO A 82 -2.25 0.31 5.60
C PRO A 82 -2.66 -1.12 5.26
N ILE A 83 -2.13 -1.64 4.15
CA ILE A 83 -2.43 -2.98 3.64
C ILE A 83 -1.86 -4.12 4.51
N HIS A 84 -0.96 -3.80 5.44
CA HIS A 84 -0.34 -4.76 6.36
C HIS A 84 -0.81 -4.55 7.80
N TRP A 85 -1.89 -3.79 8.01
CA TRP A 85 -2.50 -3.69 9.34
C TRP A 85 -3.32 -4.95 9.60
N ASP A 86 -2.62 -6.07 9.80
CA ASP A 86 -3.24 -7.37 10.04
C ASP A 86 -3.97 -7.35 11.39
N VAL A 87 -5.07 -8.09 11.47
CA VAL A 87 -5.87 -8.22 12.70
C VAL A 87 -5.07 -8.87 13.84
N GLU A 88 -4.05 -9.66 13.48
CA GLU A 88 -3.20 -10.40 14.43
C GLU A 88 -2.10 -9.55 15.08
N ASP A 89 -1.83 -8.35 14.56
CA ASP A 89 -0.86 -7.48 15.21
C ASP A 89 -1.45 -6.96 16.52
N LEU A 90 -0.91 -7.43 17.63
CA LEU A 90 -1.13 -6.90 18.98
C LEU A 90 -0.58 -5.46 19.07
N PRO A 91 -1.46 -4.47 19.01
CA PRO A 91 -1.61 -3.59 20.16
C PRO A 91 -3.06 -3.59 20.67
N HIS A 92 -3.24 -3.15 21.92
CA HIS A 92 -4.56 -2.92 22.54
C HIS A 92 -5.46 -1.94 21.76
N ILE A 93 -4.93 -1.27 20.72
CA ILE A 93 -5.61 -0.30 19.85
C ILE A 93 -5.29 -0.66 18.39
N SER A 94 -6.32 -0.90 17.57
CA SER A 94 -6.19 -1.14 16.12
C SER A 94 -5.31 -0.09 15.42
N TYR A 95 -4.44 -0.51 14.50
CA TYR A 95 -3.62 0.37 13.67
C TYR A 95 -4.43 1.45 12.96
N LEU A 96 -5.67 1.16 12.56
CA LEU A 96 -6.57 2.14 11.97
C LEU A 96 -6.85 3.31 12.92
N SER A 97 -7.11 3.02 14.19
CA SER A 97 -7.38 4.03 15.21
C SER A 97 -6.14 4.87 15.53
N GLN A 98 -4.97 4.22 15.58
CA GLN A 98 -3.68 4.92 15.68
C GLN A 98 -3.48 5.83 14.47
N TYR A 99 -3.60 5.30 13.27
CA TYR A 99 -3.41 6.05 12.03
C TYR A 99 -4.32 7.26 11.97
N LYS A 100 -5.62 7.08 12.27
CA LYS A 100 -6.58 8.20 12.35
C LYS A 100 -6.13 9.26 13.36
N SER A 101 -5.65 8.86 14.55
CA SER A 101 -5.14 9.78 15.57
C SER A 101 -3.89 10.55 15.12
N GLN A 102 -2.88 9.84 14.61
CA GLN A 102 -1.64 10.44 14.09
C GLN A 102 -1.92 11.33 12.88
N PHE A 103 -2.87 10.94 12.02
CA PHE A 103 -3.31 11.71 10.88
C PHE A 103 -3.91 13.05 11.31
N GLN A 104 -4.73 13.09 12.36
CA GLN A 104 -5.25 14.37 12.86
C GLN A 104 -4.14 15.33 13.30
N ILE A 105 -3.10 14.82 13.95
CA ILE A 105 -1.92 15.60 14.36
C ILE A 105 -1.17 16.09 13.11
N PHE A 106 -0.88 15.18 12.18
CA PHE A 106 -0.16 15.47 10.95
C PHE A 106 -0.84 16.59 10.14
N VAL A 107 -2.14 16.46 9.89
CA VAL A 107 -2.87 17.44 9.07
C VAL A 107 -3.02 18.78 9.76
N LYS A 108 -3.14 18.79 11.10
CA LYS A 108 -3.12 20.04 11.87
C LYS A 108 -1.80 20.78 11.71
N ILE A 109 -0.67 20.08 11.84
CA ILE A 109 0.67 20.67 11.64
C ILE A 109 0.83 21.15 10.19
N LEU A 110 0.36 20.36 9.22
CA LEU A 110 0.41 20.74 7.80
C LEU A 110 -0.35 22.04 7.54
N GLU A 111 -1.55 22.19 8.11
CA GLU A 111 -2.38 23.38 8.01
C GLU A 111 -1.72 24.62 8.63
N GLU A 112 -1.04 24.47 9.77
CA GLU A 112 -0.25 25.52 10.41
C GLU A 112 0.93 25.95 9.51
N VAL A 113 1.65 25.00 8.92
CA VAL A 113 2.77 25.26 7.99
C VAL A 113 2.29 25.93 6.69
N GLU A 114 1.18 25.47 6.12
CA GLU A 114 0.57 26.10 4.94
C GLU A 114 0.19 27.56 5.24
N SER A 115 -0.42 27.81 6.40
CA SER A 115 -0.83 29.15 6.81
C SER A 115 0.37 30.07 7.08
N GLN A 116 1.45 29.57 7.69
CA GLN A 116 2.68 30.33 7.87
C GLN A 116 3.32 30.69 6.51
N ARG A 117 3.36 29.75 5.56
CA ARG A 117 3.88 30.01 4.21
C ARG A 117 3.09 31.08 3.46
N GLU A 118 1.76 31.09 3.59
CA GLU A 118 0.92 32.13 3.01
C GLU A 118 1.23 33.52 3.61
N GLN A 119 1.44 33.58 4.92
CA GLN A 119 1.84 34.81 5.61
C GLN A 119 3.23 35.29 5.15
N ASP A 120 4.20 34.39 5.10
CA ASP A 120 5.59 34.70 4.71
C ASP A 120 5.68 35.18 3.25
N MET A 121 4.88 34.60 2.35
CA MET A 121 4.86 34.99 0.93
C MET A 121 3.95 36.20 0.64
N GLY A 122 3.12 36.62 1.60
CA GLY A 122 2.13 37.70 1.39
C GLY A 122 1.08 37.36 0.34
N THR A 123 0.88 36.08 0.02
CA THR A 123 -0.05 35.60 -1.00
C THR A 123 -0.84 34.43 -0.45
N THR A 124 -2.16 34.44 -0.65
CA THR A 124 -2.99 33.24 -0.43
C THR A 124 -2.69 32.24 -1.54
N LEU A 125 -2.50 30.96 -1.19
CA LEU A 125 -2.35 29.90 -2.19
C LEU A 125 -3.64 29.84 -3.01
N THR A 126 -3.53 30.03 -4.33
CA THR A 126 -4.67 29.93 -5.24
C THR A 126 -5.00 28.45 -5.45
N GLY A 127 -5.79 27.86 -4.56
CA GLY A 127 -6.22 26.46 -4.63
C GLY A 127 -6.69 25.91 -3.29
N GLU A 128 -7.26 24.69 -3.30
CA GLU A 128 -7.55 23.96 -2.07
C GLU A 128 -6.23 23.58 -1.38
N LYS A 129 -6.15 23.80 -0.06
CA LYS A 129 -4.98 23.43 0.76
C LYS A 129 -4.80 21.91 0.79
N MET A 130 -3.55 21.44 0.81
CA MET A 130 -3.23 20.00 0.88
C MET A 130 -3.81 19.38 2.14
N SER A 131 -3.76 20.09 3.27
CA SER A 131 -4.40 19.65 4.51
C SER A 131 -5.90 19.41 4.34
N SER A 132 -6.61 20.34 3.69
CA SER A 132 -8.05 20.24 3.42
C SER A 132 -8.37 19.06 2.49
N LEU A 133 -7.62 18.91 1.40
CA LEU A 133 -7.77 17.81 0.45
C LEU A 133 -7.48 16.43 1.08
N MET A 134 -6.49 16.35 1.98
CA MET A 134 -6.20 15.14 2.75
C MET A 134 -7.36 14.77 3.69
N ARG A 135 -7.94 15.73 4.41
CA ARG A 135 -9.13 15.44 5.24
C ARG A 135 -10.30 14.97 4.38
N LYS A 136 -10.53 15.65 3.25
CA LYS A 136 -11.60 15.30 2.31
C LYS A 136 -11.43 13.87 1.79
N SER A 137 -10.23 13.51 1.32
CA SER A 137 -9.95 12.17 0.79
C SER A 137 -10.09 11.04 1.84
N MET A 138 -9.79 11.32 3.10
CA MET A 138 -10.03 10.36 4.20
C MET A 138 -11.53 10.18 4.46
N ASN A 139 -12.31 11.26 4.41
CA ASN A 139 -13.73 11.25 4.74
C ASN A 139 -14.62 10.72 3.60
N ASP A 140 -14.27 11.01 2.35
CA ASP A 140 -15.04 10.62 1.17
C ASP A 140 -14.61 9.26 0.59
N GLY A 141 -13.64 8.59 1.23
CA GLY A 141 -13.22 7.23 0.89
C GLY A 141 -12.15 7.14 -0.19
N LYS A 142 -11.74 8.25 -0.80
CA LYS A 142 -10.69 8.25 -1.84
C LYS A 142 -9.36 7.71 -1.34
N PHE A 143 -8.98 8.01 -0.09
CA PHE A 143 -7.77 7.44 0.52
C PHE A 143 -7.80 5.92 0.48
N TRP A 144 -8.90 5.31 0.93
CA TRP A 144 -9.06 3.86 0.96
C TRP A 144 -9.13 3.27 -0.44
N PHE A 145 -9.74 3.98 -1.39
CA PHE A 145 -9.71 3.59 -2.79
C PHE A 145 -8.29 3.56 -3.34
N HIS A 146 -7.46 4.55 -3.01
CA HIS A 146 -6.05 4.55 -3.41
C HIS A 146 -5.29 3.41 -2.75
N GLU A 147 -5.53 3.11 -1.46
CA GLU A 147 -4.96 1.91 -0.83
C GLU A 147 -5.32 0.65 -1.61
N LEU A 148 -6.57 0.51 -2.07
CA LEU A 148 -6.96 -0.59 -2.95
C LEU A 148 -6.26 -0.53 -4.31
N VAL A 149 -6.02 0.63 -4.92
CA VAL A 149 -5.24 0.72 -6.17
C VAL A 149 -3.86 0.07 -5.99
N TYR A 150 -3.21 0.31 -4.86
CA TYR A 150 -1.91 -0.29 -4.55
C TYR A 150 -1.98 -1.78 -4.21
N SER A 151 -3.14 -2.30 -3.82
CA SER A 151 -3.27 -3.65 -3.26
C SER A 151 -4.52 -4.39 -3.74
N CYS A 152 -4.96 -4.14 -4.96
CA CYS A 152 -6.23 -4.65 -5.50
C CYS A 152 -6.28 -6.17 -5.68
N PHE A 153 -5.18 -6.86 -5.38
CA PHE A 153 -5.06 -8.32 -5.39
C PHE A 153 -5.05 -8.94 -3.98
N GLU A 154 -5.07 -8.12 -2.92
CA GLU A 154 -5.07 -8.58 -1.53
C GLU A 154 -6.43 -9.11 -1.09
N SER A 155 -6.45 -9.78 0.07
CA SER A 155 -7.66 -10.35 0.66
C SER A 155 -8.79 -9.32 0.81
N ALA A 156 -10.02 -9.81 0.72
CA ALA A 156 -11.24 -9.09 1.08
C ALA A 156 -11.25 -8.54 2.51
N ASP A 157 -10.45 -9.15 3.39
CA ASP A 157 -10.32 -8.78 4.80
C ASP A 157 -9.38 -7.58 5.01
N ASN A 158 -8.85 -6.98 3.94
CA ASN A 158 -8.02 -5.78 4.02
C ASN A 158 -8.81 -4.60 4.64
N PRO A 159 -8.22 -3.85 5.59
CA PRO A 159 -8.84 -2.69 6.23
C PRO A 159 -9.41 -1.63 5.26
N ALA A 160 -8.83 -1.48 4.08
CA ALA A 160 -9.33 -0.56 3.05
C ALA A 160 -10.72 -0.98 2.53
N TRP A 161 -10.97 -2.29 2.40
CA TRP A 161 -12.30 -2.80 2.04
C TRP A 161 -13.31 -2.54 3.15
N SER A 162 -12.94 -2.76 4.42
CA SER A 162 -13.80 -2.45 5.56
C SER A 162 -14.17 -0.96 5.57
N ALA A 163 -13.20 -0.07 5.38
CA ALA A 163 -13.44 1.37 5.35
C ALA A 163 -14.30 1.82 4.16
N ILE A 164 -14.13 1.20 2.98
CA ILE A 164 -15.00 1.51 1.83
C ILE A 164 -16.44 1.05 2.06
N ARG A 165 -16.67 -0.11 2.68
CA ARG A 165 -18.03 -0.58 3.01
C ARG A 165 -18.75 0.32 4.02
N GLU A 166 -18.01 0.96 4.94
CA GLU A 166 -18.58 1.97 5.84
C GLU A 166 -19.09 3.21 5.08
N ILE A 167 -18.45 3.56 3.97
CA ILE A 167 -18.75 4.76 3.18
C ILE A 167 -19.78 4.47 2.07
N ILE A 168 -19.67 3.32 1.43
CA ILE A 168 -20.53 2.86 0.34
C ILE A 168 -21.27 1.60 0.81
N PRO A 169 -22.47 1.73 1.41
CA PRO A 169 -23.26 0.57 1.81
C PRO A 169 -23.72 -0.22 0.57
N ASN A 170 -23.97 -1.52 0.75
CA ASN A 170 -24.39 -2.45 -0.31
C ASN A 170 -23.41 -2.61 -1.48
N LEU A 171 -22.12 -2.51 -1.17
CA LEU A 171 -21.02 -2.64 -2.14
C LEU A 171 -21.12 -3.90 -3.00
N ASP A 172 -21.59 -5.01 -2.42
CA ASP A 172 -21.70 -6.31 -3.09
C ASP A 172 -22.82 -6.34 -4.15
N GLU A 173 -23.79 -5.42 -4.12
CA GLU A 173 -24.82 -5.28 -5.17
C GLU A 173 -24.24 -4.67 -6.45
N LEU A 174 -23.09 -4.02 -6.38
CA LEU A 174 -22.36 -3.48 -7.54
C LEU A 174 -21.61 -4.57 -8.32
N LEU A 175 -21.66 -5.82 -7.84
CA LEU A 175 -21.06 -6.96 -8.52
C LEU A 175 -21.79 -7.24 -9.84
N GLY A 176 -21.25 -6.71 -10.93
CA GLY A 176 -21.75 -6.96 -12.30
C GLY A 176 -21.25 -8.26 -12.93
N ILE A 177 -20.80 -9.24 -12.14
CA ILE A 177 -20.18 -10.48 -12.62
C ILE A 177 -21.18 -11.63 -12.54
N SER A 178 -21.30 -12.40 -13.63
CA SER A 178 -22.15 -13.60 -13.63
C SER A 178 -21.47 -14.77 -12.90
N GLU A 179 -22.25 -15.63 -12.22
CA GLU A 179 -21.71 -16.84 -11.55
C GLU A 179 -20.94 -17.74 -12.54
N ASN A 180 -21.39 -17.86 -13.79
CA ASN A 180 -20.69 -18.65 -14.81
C ASN A 180 -19.28 -18.11 -15.12
N GLU A 181 -19.11 -16.78 -15.18
CA GLU A 181 -17.80 -16.15 -15.39
C GLU A 181 -16.89 -16.37 -14.17
N LEU A 182 -17.47 -16.26 -12.97
CA LEU A 182 -16.78 -16.47 -11.72
C LEU A 182 -16.28 -17.91 -11.58
N ASP A 183 -17.13 -18.90 -11.86
CA ASP A 183 -16.80 -20.31 -11.81
C ASP A 183 -15.70 -20.67 -12.83
N ALA A 184 -15.82 -20.18 -14.07
CA ALA A 184 -14.80 -20.41 -15.10
C ALA A 184 -13.43 -19.83 -14.67
N PHE A 185 -13.40 -18.62 -14.09
CA PHE A 185 -12.17 -18.03 -13.57
C PHE A 185 -11.58 -18.87 -12.42
N ILE A 186 -12.42 -19.36 -11.51
CA ILE A 186 -11.98 -20.18 -10.38
C ILE A 186 -11.37 -21.48 -10.87
N ASP A 187 -12.01 -22.17 -11.80
CA ASP A 187 -11.51 -23.43 -12.37
C ASP A 187 -10.13 -23.24 -13.02
N ASP A 188 -9.99 -22.20 -13.86
CA ASP A 188 -8.72 -21.83 -14.48
C ASP A 188 -7.63 -21.56 -13.42
N LYS A 189 -7.97 -20.81 -12.36
CA LYS A 189 -7.02 -20.47 -11.30
C LYS A 189 -6.63 -21.67 -10.45
N MET A 190 -7.56 -22.58 -10.17
CA MET A 190 -7.29 -23.79 -9.41
C MET A 190 -6.39 -24.74 -10.20
N GLU A 191 -6.56 -24.84 -11.52
CA GLU A 191 -5.65 -25.62 -12.38
C GLU A 191 -4.26 -24.98 -12.47
N GLN A 192 -4.17 -23.65 -12.63
CA GLN A 192 -2.90 -22.93 -12.58
C GLN A 192 -2.16 -23.16 -11.25
N LEU A 193 -2.88 -23.10 -10.12
CA LEU A 193 -2.30 -23.37 -8.81
C LEU A 193 -1.82 -24.81 -8.68
N ARG A 194 -2.57 -25.77 -9.24
CA ARG A 194 -2.17 -27.18 -9.26
C ARG A 194 -0.86 -27.37 -10.03
N LEU A 195 -0.75 -26.79 -11.23
CA LEU A 195 0.45 -26.85 -12.05
C LEU A 195 1.64 -26.17 -11.35
N TYR A 196 1.43 -24.97 -10.82
CA TYR A 196 2.44 -24.25 -10.04
C TYR A 196 2.97 -25.09 -8.88
N ASN A 197 2.11 -25.76 -8.12
CA ASN A 197 2.53 -26.59 -6.99
C ASN A 197 3.37 -27.80 -7.43
N VAL A 198 3.10 -28.37 -8.61
CA VAL A 198 3.90 -29.46 -9.17
C VAL A 198 5.28 -28.95 -9.57
N GLU A 199 5.35 -27.84 -10.30
CA GLU A 199 6.60 -27.21 -10.73
C GLU A 199 7.43 -26.77 -9.51
N TRP A 200 6.80 -26.13 -8.54
CA TRP A 200 7.42 -25.70 -7.29
C TRP A 200 7.97 -26.87 -6.49
N ALA A 201 7.23 -27.98 -6.38
CA ALA A 201 7.71 -29.15 -5.67
C ALA A 201 8.94 -29.79 -6.34
N ALA A 202 9.02 -29.74 -7.68
CA ALA A 202 10.20 -30.20 -8.42
C ALA A 202 11.39 -29.26 -8.21
N LEU A 203 11.18 -27.95 -8.35
CA LEU A 203 12.22 -26.94 -8.12
C LEU A 203 12.73 -26.96 -6.68
N LYS A 204 11.84 -27.10 -5.71
CA LYS A 204 12.20 -27.15 -4.29
C LYS A 204 13.11 -28.33 -3.96
N LYS A 205 12.84 -29.51 -4.55
CA LYS A 205 13.73 -30.68 -4.41
C LYS A 205 15.12 -30.44 -4.98
N GLU A 206 15.21 -29.73 -6.10
CA GLU A 206 16.49 -29.36 -6.71
C GLU A 206 17.27 -28.41 -5.80
N ILE A 207 16.63 -27.34 -5.33
CA ILE A 207 17.22 -26.39 -4.37
C ILE A 207 17.71 -27.10 -3.11
N ASP A 208 16.88 -27.99 -2.55
CA ASP A 208 17.24 -28.72 -1.32
C ASP A 208 18.41 -29.69 -1.57
N ARG A 209 18.53 -30.28 -2.77
CA ARG A 209 19.68 -31.10 -3.17
C ARG A 209 20.95 -30.27 -3.29
N GLU A 210 20.91 -29.16 -4.04
CA GLU A 210 22.06 -28.27 -4.21
C GLU A 210 22.55 -27.72 -2.87
N ALA A 211 21.63 -27.36 -1.97
CA ALA A 211 21.96 -26.93 -0.62
C ALA A 211 22.68 -28.02 0.20
N ALA A 212 22.21 -29.27 0.13
CA ALA A 212 22.83 -30.40 0.81
C ALA A 212 24.22 -30.75 0.24
N GLU A 213 24.40 -30.66 -1.08
CA GLU A 213 25.70 -30.85 -1.74
C GLU A 213 26.70 -29.74 -1.33
N PHE A 214 26.24 -28.50 -1.29
CA PHE A 214 27.05 -27.37 -0.83
C PHE A 214 27.46 -27.53 0.64
N GLU A 215 26.54 -27.90 1.53
CA GLU A 215 26.83 -28.15 2.94
C GLU A 215 27.81 -29.32 3.13
N ALA A 216 27.67 -30.39 2.34
CA ALA A 216 28.62 -31.51 2.36
C ALA A 216 30.02 -31.10 1.90
N LEU A 217 30.13 -30.22 0.89
CA LEU A 217 31.40 -29.67 0.42
C LEU A 217 32.07 -28.81 1.51
N MET A 218 31.32 -27.91 2.14
CA MET A 218 31.81 -27.07 3.24
C MET A 218 32.34 -27.91 4.40
N ASN A 219 31.57 -28.92 4.84
CA ASN A 219 31.98 -29.85 5.89
C ASN A 219 33.23 -30.66 5.53
N LYS A 220 33.45 -30.94 4.24
CA LYS A 220 34.65 -31.64 3.78
C LYS A 220 35.88 -30.73 3.82
N MET A 221 35.75 -29.49 3.35
CA MET A 221 36.83 -28.49 3.42
C MET A 221 37.26 -28.22 4.87
N GLU A 222 36.32 -28.05 5.80
CA GLU A 222 36.64 -27.85 7.22
C GLU A 222 37.40 -29.02 7.84
N LYS A 223 37.09 -30.26 7.42
CA LYS A 223 37.81 -31.46 7.89
C LYS A 223 39.20 -31.61 7.25
N GLU A 224 39.38 -31.15 6.02
CA GLU A 224 40.67 -31.13 5.35
C GLU A 224 41.59 -30.07 6.00
N ASP A 225 41.08 -28.85 6.24
CA ASP A 225 41.80 -27.78 6.95
C ASP A 225 42.18 -28.18 8.39
N ALA A 226 41.31 -28.93 9.09
CA ALA A 226 41.58 -29.41 10.45
C ALA A 226 42.63 -30.54 10.52
N ASN A 227 42.92 -31.23 9.42
CA ASN A 227 43.92 -32.31 9.34
C ASN A 227 45.29 -31.82 8.83
N GLU A 228 45.42 -30.57 8.41
CA GLU A 228 46.69 -29.95 7.98
C GLU A 228 47.44 -29.21 9.12
N ILE A 229 47.00 -29.36 10.37
CA ILE A 229 47.64 -28.85 11.60
C ILE A 229 48.22 -30.01 12.42
#